data_AF-A0A3M1TS92-F1
#
_entry.id   AF-A0A3M1TS92-F1
#
_cell.length_a   1.000
_cell.length_b   1.000
_cell.length_c   1.000
_cell.angle_alpha   90.00
_cell.angle_beta   90.00
_cell.angle_gamma   90.00
#
_symmetry.space_group_name_H-M   'P 1'
#
loop_
_entity.id
_entity.type
_entity.pdbx_description
1 polymer ?
#
loop_
_entity_poly.entity_id
_entity_poly.type
_entity_poly.pdbx_seq_one_letter_code
_entity_poly.pdbx_strand_id
1 'polypeptide(L)'
;MLVINADRHKNVIDALRSGGVKALEGEQLYKATQSLWVGTEEEFRDSKLAEWFREERAVAEESKSEYDVHLVRVDLPADDVGLHRDVNQVDRADAFRRIQSMKDVRVTVSDRLPSDAYGTTGVYKR
;
A
#
# COMPACT_ATOMS: atom_id res chain seq x y z
N MET A 1 -2.39 8.23 -5.98
CA MET A 1 -2.53 7.49 -4.71
C MET A 1 -2.12 6.03 -4.92
N LEU A 2 -1.56 5.36 -3.91
CA LEU A 2 -1.06 3.99 -3.99
C LEU A 2 -1.72 3.10 -2.93
N VAL A 3 -2.00 1.82 -3.22
CA VAL A 3 -2.39 0.81 -2.22
C VAL A 3 -1.49 -0.43 -2.34
N ILE A 4 -0.92 -0.90 -1.22
CA ILE A 4 0.09 -1.97 -1.15
C ILE A 4 -0.31 -3.04 -0.13
N ASN A 5 -0.04 -4.32 -0.41
CA ASN A 5 -0.13 -5.39 0.60
C ASN A 5 1.22 -5.56 1.32
N ALA A 6 1.24 -5.37 2.65
CA ALA A 6 2.47 -5.42 3.44
C ALA A 6 2.58 -6.64 4.37
N ASP A 7 1.71 -7.65 4.25
CA ASP A 7 1.59 -8.72 5.25
C ASP A 7 2.88 -9.56 5.45
N ARG A 8 3.61 -9.85 4.37
CA ARG A 8 4.90 -10.59 4.46
C ARG A 8 6.03 -9.78 5.12
N HIS A 9 5.77 -8.54 5.51
CA HIS A 9 6.75 -7.59 6.02
C HIS A 9 6.19 -6.82 7.22
N LYS A 10 5.95 -7.50 8.37
CA LYS A 10 5.53 -6.83 9.62
C LYS A 10 6.41 -5.63 9.99
N ASN A 11 7.72 -5.75 9.76
CA ASN A 11 8.68 -4.66 9.93
C ASN A 11 8.38 -3.44 9.05
N VAL A 12 7.82 -3.64 7.85
CA VAL A 12 7.39 -2.58 6.95
C VAL A 12 6.15 -1.88 7.49
N ILE A 13 5.18 -2.65 8.02
CA ILE A 13 3.95 -2.10 8.63
C ILE A 13 4.29 -1.24 9.86
N ASP A 14 5.12 -1.76 10.76
CA ASP A 14 5.50 -1.04 11.99
C ASP A 14 6.32 0.23 11.70
N ALA A 15 7.23 0.17 10.71
CA ALA A 15 7.97 1.34 10.25
C ALA A 15 7.05 2.40 9.62
N LEU A 16 6.08 1.99 8.80
CA LEU A 16 5.10 2.91 8.20
C LEU A 16 4.20 3.56 9.25
N ARG A 17 3.79 2.82 10.29
CA ARG A 17 2.99 3.35 11.41
C ARG A 17 3.77 4.34 12.27
N SER A 18 5.07 4.11 12.47
CA SER A 18 5.90 4.93 13.36
C SER A 18 6.56 6.14 12.69
N GLY A 19 6.88 6.06 11.39
CA GLY A 19 7.60 7.13 10.69
C GLY A 19 7.28 7.28 9.20
N GLY A 20 6.21 6.66 8.71
CA GLY A 20 5.75 6.78 7.32
C GLY A 20 6.75 6.22 6.31
N VAL A 21 6.66 6.66 5.05
CA VAL A 21 7.50 6.14 3.95
C VAL A 21 8.99 6.43 4.14
N LYS A 22 9.32 7.45 4.97
CA LYS A 22 10.70 7.85 5.30
C LYS A 22 11.40 6.88 6.25
N ALA A 23 10.63 6.11 7.02
CA ALA A 23 11.18 5.10 7.93
C ALA A 23 11.58 3.81 7.22
N LEU A 24 11.40 3.74 5.91
CA LEU A 24 11.72 2.58 5.10
C LEU A 24 12.84 2.88 4.13
N GLU A 25 13.55 1.83 3.71
CA GLU A 25 14.44 1.88 2.57
C GLU A 25 13.63 1.71 1.27
N GLY A 26 14.01 2.41 0.19
CA GLY A 26 13.22 2.42 -1.05
C GLY A 26 13.02 1.03 -1.64
N GLU A 27 13.99 0.14 -1.41
CA GLU A 27 13.94 -1.26 -1.80
C GLU A 27 12.93 -2.08 -0.97
N GLN A 28 12.73 -1.76 0.31
CA GLN A 28 11.74 -2.43 1.16
C GLN A 28 10.32 -2.07 0.72
N LEU A 29 10.08 -0.80 0.38
CA LEU A 29 8.80 -0.38 -0.19
C LEU A 29 8.58 -1.06 -1.53
N TYR A 30 9.57 -1.02 -2.42
CA TYR A 30 9.51 -1.65 -3.74
C TYR A 30 9.20 -3.15 -3.66
N LYS A 31 9.85 -3.90 -2.76
CA LYS A 31 9.58 -5.34 -2.56
C LYS A 31 8.18 -5.60 -1.98
N ALA A 32 7.69 -4.73 -1.11
CA ALA A 32 6.30 -4.79 -0.63
C ALA A 32 5.29 -4.49 -1.77
N THR A 33 5.69 -3.72 -2.79
CA THR A 33 4.83 -3.28 -3.90
C THR A 33 4.66 -4.28 -5.06
N GLN A 34 4.92 -5.58 -4.84
CA GLN A 34 4.57 -6.63 -5.84
C GLN A 34 3.05 -6.75 -6.11
N SER A 35 2.26 -5.92 -5.45
CA SER A 35 0.81 -5.86 -5.48
C SER A 35 0.44 -4.39 -5.27
N LEU A 36 0.45 -3.61 -6.35
CA LEU A 36 0.28 -2.15 -6.34
C LEU A 36 -0.97 -1.74 -7.13
N TRP A 37 -1.92 -1.10 -6.46
CA TRP A 37 -2.95 -0.32 -7.13
C TRP A 37 -2.52 1.15 -7.20
N VAL A 38 -2.71 1.78 -8.36
CA VAL A 38 -2.37 3.20 -8.59
C VAL A 38 -3.57 3.85 -9.27
N GLY A 39 -3.99 4.99 -8.73
CA GLY A 39 -5.07 5.78 -9.28
C GLY A 39 -5.25 7.10 -8.52
N THR A 40 -6.23 7.88 -8.94
CA THR A 40 -6.67 9.12 -8.30
C THR A 40 -7.46 8.83 -7.03
N GLU A 41 -7.73 9.89 -6.24
CA GLU A 41 -8.59 9.76 -5.07
C GLU A 41 -10.02 9.37 -5.45
N GLU A 42 -10.54 9.90 -6.55
CA GLU A 42 -11.89 9.59 -7.06
C GLU A 42 -12.00 8.12 -7.45
N GLU A 43 -11.03 7.61 -8.23
CA GLU A 43 -10.99 6.20 -8.60
C GLU A 43 -10.89 5.27 -7.38
N PHE A 44 -10.26 5.72 -6.29
CA PHE A 44 -10.21 4.95 -5.05
C PHE A 44 -11.54 4.95 -4.30
N ARG A 45 -12.21 6.11 -4.20
CA ARG A 45 -13.52 6.18 -3.55
C ARG A 45 -14.55 5.34 -4.28
N ASP A 46 -14.47 5.29 -5.61
CA ASP A 46 -15.35 4.47 -6.45
C ASP A 46 -14.92 2.99 -6.51
N SER A 47 -13.71 2.67 -6.03
CA SER A 47 -13.23 1.29 -5.93
C SER A 47 -13.71 0.61 -4.65
N LYS A 48 -13.77 -0.72 -4.69
CA LYS A 48 -13.95 -1.57 -3.49
C LYS A 48 -12.80 -1.44 -2.47
N LEU A 49 -11.71 -0.75 -2.80
CA LEU A 49 -10.56 -0.56 -1.91
C LEU A 49 -10.92 0.30 -0.70
N ALA A 50 -11.69 1.37 -0.92
CA ALA A 50 -12.06 2.30 0.16
C ALA A 50 -12.83 1.62 1.29
N GLU A 51 -13.65 0.61 0.97
CA GLU A 51 -14.39 -0.17 1.96
C GLU A 51 -13.48 -0.97 2.90
N TRP A 52 -12.33 -1.41 2.41
CA TRP A 52 -11.35 -2.18 3.20
C TRP A 52 -10.57 -1.33 4.20
N PHE A 53 -10.62 0.01 4.10
CA PHE A 53 -10.02 0.89 5.10
C PHE A 53 -11.00 1.27 6.23
N ARG A 54 -12.20 0.67 6.25
CA ARG A 54 -13.19 0.86 7.34
C ARG A 54 -12.93 -0.12 8.47
N GLU A 55 -13.00 0.37 9.70
CA GLU A 55 -12.82 -0.45 10.93
C GLU A 55 -13.78 -1.65 10.99
N GLU A 56 -14.98 -1.53 10.40
CA GLU A 56 -15.99 -2.61 10.35
C GLU A 56 -15.53 -3.85 9.58
N ARG A 57 -14.52 -3.73 8.72
CA ARG A 57 -13.93 -4.86 7.96
C ARG A 57 -12.73 -5.47 8.67
N ALA A 58 -12.30 -4.91 9.79
CA ALA A 58 -11.16 -5.41 10.55
C ALA A 58 -11.47 -6.79 11.13
N VAL A 59 -10.48 -7.68 11.06
CA VAL A 59 -10.52 -8.99 11.73
C VAL A 59 -10.26 -8.76 13.21
N ALA A 60 -11.22 -9.18 14.05
CA ALA A 60 -11.06 -9.16 15.50
C ALA A 60 -9.81 -9.95 15.93
N GLU A 61 -9.17 -9.51 17.02
CA GLU A 61 -7.92 -10.16 17.49
C GLU A 61 -8.08 -11.65 17.83
N GLU A 62 -9.30 -12.06 18.11
CA GLU A 62 -9.69 -13.43 18.47
C GLU A 62 -9.76 -14.37 17.26
N SER A 63 -9.87 -13.81 16.05
CA SER A 63 -9.99 -14.54 14.78
C SER A 63 -8.75 -14.42 13.89
N LYS A 64 -7.60 -14.10 14.49
CA LYS A 64 -6.33 -13.91 13.76
C LYS A 64 -5.98 -15.14 12.94
N SER A 65 -5.86 -14.95 11.63
CA SER A 65 -5.26 -15.90 10.72
C SER A 65 -3.81 -15.51 10.41
N GLU A 66 -3.01 -16.50 10.02
CA GLU A 66 -1.71 -16.27 9.37
C GLU A 66 -1.86 -15.71 7.95
N TYR A 67 -3.06 -15.78 7.38
CA TYR A 67 -3.38 -15.28 6.03
C TYR A 67 -4.05 -13.90 6.03
N ASP A 68 -4.24 -13.30 7.20
CA ASP A 68 -4.75 -11.93 7.29
C ASP A 68 -3.78 -10.97 6.58
N VAL A 69 -4.27 -9.85 6.09
CA VAL A 69 -3.46 -8.88 5.34
C VAL A 69 -3.61 -7.48 5.89
N HIS A 70 -2.64 -6.61 5.58
CA HIS A 70 -2.74 -5.17 5.81
C HIS A 70 -2.60 -4.46 4.47
N LEU A 71 -3.49 -3.50 4.22
CA LEU A 71 -3.41 -2.60 3.08
C LEU A 71 -2.76 -1.29 3.52
N VAL A 72 -1.79 -0.83 2.75
CA VAL A 72 -1.10 0.45 2.97
C VAL A 72 -1.52 1.40 1.85
N ARG A 73 -2.23 2.45 2.20
CA ARG A 73 -2.52 3.59 1.32
C ARG A 73 -1.41 4.64 1.44
N VAL A 74 -0.89 5.10 0.31
CA VAL A 74 0.06 6.21 0.24
C VAL A 74 -0.53 7.32 -0.64
N ASP A 75 -0.77 8.47 -0.04
CA ASP A 75 -1.19 9.69 -0.73
C ASP A 75 0.04 10.49 -1.12
N LEU A 76 0.19 10.74 -2.42
CA LEU A 76 1.30 11.49 -2.98
C LEU A 76 0.87 12.93 -3.23
N PRO A 77 1.76 13.92 -3.01
CA PRO A 77 1.44 15.33 -3.25
C PRO A 77 1.34 15.68 -4.74
N ALA A 78 1.95 14.88 -5.61
CA ALA A 78 1.93 15.04 -7.05
C ALA A 78 1.94 13.67 -7.74
N ASP A 79 1.47 13.65 -8.99
CA ASP A 79 1.61 12.48 -9.84
C ASP A 79 3.10 12.22 -10.15
N ASP A 80 3.53 10.96 -10.07
CA ASP A 80 4.87 10.53 -10.46
C ASP A 80 4.74 9.48 -11.56
N VAL A 81 5.22 9.83 -12.75
CA VAL A 81 5.17 8.98 -13.94
C VAL A 81 5.79 7.61 -13.71
N GLY A 82 6.80 7.51 -12.85
CA GLY A 82 7.46 6.24 -12.52
C GLY A 82 6.60 5.29 -11.69
N LEU A 83 5.38 5.68 -11.31
CA LEU A 83 4.40 4.83 -10.63
C LEU A 83 3.26 4.40 -11.54
N HIS A 84 3.27 4.84 -12.81
CA HIS A 84 2.22 4.46 -13.76
C HIS A 84 2.28 2.96 -14.08
N ARG A 85 1.15 2.40 -14.51
CA ARG A 85 1.00 0.94 -14.68
C ARG A 85 2.02 0.34 -15.66
N ASP A 86 2.37 1.08 -16.70
CA ASP A 86 3.17 0.61 -17.84
C ASP A 86 4.66 0.96 -17.76
N VAL A 87 5.14 1.46 -16.62
CA VAL A 87 6.59 1.76 -16.44
C VAL A 87 7.40 0.51 -16.11
N ASN A 88 8.66 0.52 -16.58
CA ASN A 88 9.59 -0.57 -16.30
C ASN A 88 9.98 -0.63 -14.81
N GLN A 89 10.58 -1.75 -14.40
CA GLN A 89 10.94 -2.01 -13.01
C GLN A 89 12.00 -1.05 -12.46
N VAL A 90 12.91 -0.54 -13.29
CA VAL A 90 13.97 0.39 -12.87
C VAL A 90 13.35 1.75 -12.54
N ASP A 91 12.53 2.28 -13.45
CA ASP A 91 11.83 3.55 -13.26
C ASP A 91 10.90 3.50 -12.04
N ARG A 92 10.28 2.34 -11.80
CA ARG A 92 9.45 2.09 -10.63
C ARG A 92 10.25 2.11 -9.33
N ALA A 93 11.40 1.43 -9.30
CA ALA A 93 12.27 1.44 -8.13
C ALA A 93 12.78 2.87 -7.82
N ASP A 94 13.13 3.63 -8.86
CA ASP A 94 13.53 5.03 -8.71
C ASP A 94 12.39 5.92 -8.24
N ALA A 95 11.17 5.68 -8.70
CA ALA A 95 9.99 6.38 -8.19
C ALA A 95 9.80 6.14 -6.69
N PHE A 96 9.95 4.90 -6.22
CA PHE A 96 9.87 4.61 -4.78
C PHE A 96 10.95 5.32 -3.97
N ARG A 97 12.18 5.45 -4.50
CA ARG A 97 13.23 6.27 -3.87
C ARG A 97 12.84 7.75 -3.82
N ARG A 98 12.22 8.27 -4.87
CA ARG A 98 11.73 9.66 -4.91
C ARG A 98 10.64 9.91 -3.87
N ILE A 99 9.69 8.97 -3.71
CA ILE A 99 8.62 9.09 -2.69
C ILE A 99 9.20 9.33 -1.30
N GLN A 100 10.30 8.67 -0.95
CA GLN A 100 10.94 8.86 0.37
C GLN A 100 11.49 10.26 0.58
N SER A 101 11.89 10.90 -0.52
CA SER A 101 12.42 12.27 -0.53
C SER A 101 11.33 13.33 -0.70
N MET A 102 10.09 12.94 -1.04
CA MET A 102 8.97 13.86 -1.18
C MET A 102 8.55 14.42 0.18
N LYS A 103 8.21 15.72 0.20
CA LYS A 103 7.54 16.35 1.34
C LYS A 103 6.05 16.05 1.27
N ASP A 104 5.40 15.93 2.43
CA ASP A 104 3.95 15.79 2.57
C ASP A 104 3.31 14.50 2.01
N VAL A 105 4.08 13.41 1.92
CA VAL A 105 3.54 12.08 1.66
C VAL A 105 2.80 11.58 2.90
N ARG A 106 1.51 11.23 2.75
CA ARG A 106 0.71 10.65 3.84
C ARG A 106 0.58 9.15 3.65
N VAL A 107 0.73 8.41 4.74
CA VAL A 107 0.54 6.96 4.76
C VAL A 107 -0.58 6.62 5.70
N THR A 108 -1.52 5.80 5.23
CA THR A 108 -2.57 5.21 6.04
C THR A 108 -2.42 3.70 5.93
N VAL A 109 -2.26 3.02 7.07
CA VAL A 109 -2.26 1.55 7.12
C VAL A 109 -3.63 1.13 7.61
N SER A 110 -4.31 0.24 6.88
CA SER A 110 -5.56 -0.35 7.32
C SER A 110 -5.36 -1.15 8.60
N ASP A 111 -6.47 -1.44 9.27
CA ASP A 111 -6.47 -2.53 10.24
C ASP A 111 -6.19 -3.88 9.57
N ARG A 112 -6.06 -4.90 10.40
CA ARG A 112 -5.88 -6.28 9.94
C ARG A 112 -7.14 -6.72 9.21
N LEU A 113 -7.01 -7.16 7.98
CA LEU A 113 -8.12 -7.56 7.11
C LEU A 113 -8.05 -9.05 6.78
N PRO A 114 -9.18 -9.70 6.45
CA PRO A 114 -9.16 -11.08 6.00
C PRO A 114 -8.46 -11.18 4.64
N SER A 115 -7.96 -12.37 4.31
CA SER A 115 -7.31 -12.66 3.01
C SER A 115 -8.18 -12.32 1.79
N ASP A 116 -9.51 -12.33 1.94
CA ASP A 116 -10.46 -11.93 0.89
C ASP A 116 -10.28 -10.47 0.42
N ALA A 117 -9.76 -9.59 1.28
CA ALA A 117 -9.40 -8.23 0.88
C ALA A 117 -8.37 -8.27 -0.25
N TYR A 118 -7.40 -9.18 -0.19
CA TYR A 118 -6.41 -9.34 -1.26
C TYR A 118 -7.02 -9.79 -2.60
N GLY A 119 -8.00 -10.71 -2.58
CA GLY A 119 -8.64 -11.21 -3.81
C GLY A 119 -9.57 -10.20 -4.49
N THR A 120 -10.17 -9.29 -3.72
CA THR A 120 -11.24 -8.39 -4.20
C THR A 120 -10.72 -7.04 -4.70
N THR A 121 -9.49 -6.70 -4.34
CA THR A 121 -8.88 -5.38 -4.59
C THR A 121 -8.35 -5.22 -6.02
N GLY A 122 -8.39 -6.26 -6.86
CA GLY A 122 -7.86 -6.21 -8.23
C GLY A 122 -6.34 -6.01 -8.29
N VAL A 123 -5.67 -6.19 -7.15
CA VAL A 123 -4.23 -6.07 -6.98
C VAL A 123 -3.59 -7.36 -7.52
N TYR A 124 -3.66 -7.56 -8.84
CA TYR A 124 -3.13 -8.77 -9.47
C TYR A 124 -1.69 -8.59 -9.94
N LYS A 125 -0.91 -9.59 -9.53
CA LYS A 125 0.45 -9.90 -9.95
C LYS A 125 0.54 -10.21 -11.44
N ARG A 126 1.61 -9.74 -12.06
CA ARG A 126 2.42 -10.58 -12.95
C ARG A 126 3.89 -10.26 -12.77
#